data_AF-A0A3R8IVE8-F1
#
_entry.id   AF-A0A3R8IVE8-F1
#
_cell.length_a   1.000
_cell.length_b   1.000
_cell.length_c   1.000
_cell.angle_alpha   90.00
_cell.angle_beta   90.00
_cell.angle_gamma   90.00
#
_symmetry.space_group_name_H-M   'P 1'
#
loop_
_entity.id
_entity.type
_entity.pdbx_description
1 polymer ?
#
loop_
_entity_poly.entity_id
_entity_poly.type
_entity_poly.pdbx_seq_one_letter_code
_entity_poly.pdbx_strand_id
1 'polypeptide(L)'
;MAADAAAARVVVVLANGADPESVSLAKHYAEARQVPEENIIALPMPLKETISWREFIDAIYNPLQAELVKREWIDAITAGDTDSIGRTKYAISGHRIRALVVCRGVPLRMNGDAKLVLETPGRGGQAAASGAFSTNAGAVDSELALLAASGYQIAGLLPNPLYNVKAPSDQQRIMVVTVGRLDGITPQDARALVDNALRAEREGLIGRAYVDIGGPHKQGDVWMEAAVKEIESLGFDLAVDRERGRFGAASRFDAPALYFGWYTGAIDGPFLTPGFRFPPGAVALHIYSFSASSMRNAKGWTPGFVARGVTATVGNVHEPYLQFTHQPHLLIEALARGEMLGDAALYALNGLSWQAILIGDPLYQPFKVPVEKQWKQRESISPALAPYVAIRQMHLLEAAGKRDEALAIGQKELRRDPSVPLVLAMARTQLNPPKPKSAETPDAAAVAAGKKAAARTLSVLTLFNSIRTEDVLLFAEGADLLRQADDAKNGLVLIQRILADQELSKPMRIGLLKQGQVIARAAMDFRQVASWDAEHRELTAPPPPPPAPPAPPQPASPAPAATAPKQ
;
A
#
# COMPACT_ATOMS: atom_id res chain seq x y z
N MET A 1 4.62 27.61 40.24
CA MET A 1 3.75 27.80 39.06
C MET A 1 4.63 27.67 37.82
N ALA A 2 4.67 26.48 37.24
CA ALA A 2 5.33 26.16 35.96
C ALA A 2 4.96 24.71 35.61
N ALA A 3 3.66 24.50 35.44
CA ALA A 3 3.04 23.28 34.94
C ALA A 3 1.70 23.73 34.37
N ASP A 4 1.76 24.67 33.42
CA ASP A 4 0.57 24.91 32.61
C ASP A 4 0.47 23.70 31.69
N ALA A 5 -0.63 22.98 31.83
CA ALA A 5 -0.91 21.80 31.04
C ALA A 5 -0.69 22.15 29.57
N ALA A 6 0.11 21.35 28.85
CA ALA A 6 0.02 21.33 27.41
C ALA A 6 -1.46 21.13 27.06
N ALA A 7 -2.14 22.19 26.61
CA ALA A 7 -3.56 22.15 26.31
C ALA A 7 -3.80 20.93 25.41
N ALA A 8 -4.63 20.00 25.87
CA ALA A 8 -4.76 18.68 25.25
C ALA A 8 -4.99 18.83 23.74
N ARG A 9 -4.14 18.21 22.91
CA ARG A 9 -4.27 18.33 21.46
C ARG A 9 -5.59 17.71 21.00
N VAL A 10 -6.33 18.41 20.15
CA VAL A 10 -7.70 18.06 19.75
C VAL A 10 -7.71 17.27 18.45
N VAL A 11 -8.51 16.20 18.37
CA VAL A 11 -8.78 15.49 17.12
C VAL A 11 -10.05 16.05 16.53
N VAL A 12 -10.00 16.56 15.30
CA VAL A 12 -11.13 17.15 14.58
C VAL A 12 -11.62 16.18 13.52
N VAL A 13 -12.93 16.02 13.36
CA VAL A 13 -13.52 15.15 12.34
C VAL A 13 -14.36 15.98 11.38
N LEU A 14 -13.97 16.04 10.11
CA LEU A 14 -14.67 16.77 9.06
C LEU A 14 -15.57 15.81 8.27
N ALA A 15 -16.87 16.11 8.23
CA ALA A 15 -17.85 15.36 7.46
C ALA A 15 -18.56 16.26 6.43
N ASN A 16 -18.99 15.66 5.33
CA ASN A 16 -19.93 16.31 4.41
C ASN A 16 -21.34 16.23 5.00
N GLY A 17 -21.85 17.36 5.50
CA GLY A 17 -23.19 17.47 6.07
C GLY A 17 -24.34 17.22 5.08
N ALA A 18 -24.06 17.23 3.77
CA ALA A 18 -25.03 16.87 2.73
C ALA A 18 -25.05 15.36 2.42
N ASP A 19 -24.14 14.57 3.01
CA ASP A 19 -24.06 13.11 2.86
C ASP A 19 -24.28 12.42 4.22
N PRO A 20 -25.44 11.79 4.46
CA PRO A 20 -25.73 11.08 5.71
C PRO A 20 -24.71 9.98 6.05
N GLU A 21 -24.13 9.32 5.05
CA GLU A 21 -23.11 8.28 5.27
C GLU A 21 -21.79 8.90 5.76
N SER A 22 -21.46 10.12 5.29
CA SER A 22 -20.30 10.87 5.77
C SER A 22 -20.42 11.20 7.26
N VAL A 23 -21.58 11.71 7.67
CA VAL A 23 -21.88 12.04 9.07
C VAL A 23 -21.90 10.77 9.95
N SER A 24 -22.48 9.68 9.45
CA SER A 24 -22.48 8.39 10.14
C SER A 24 -21.07 7.80 10.31
N LEU A 25 -20.18 7.99 9.35
CA LEU A 25 -18.77 7.60 9.47
C LEU A 25 -18.03 8.47 10.51
N ALA A 26 -18.31 9.78 10.56
CA ALA A 26 -17.70 10.66 11.55
C ALA A 26 -18.09 10.28 12.98
N LYS A 27 -19.36 9.94 13.21
CA LYS A 27 -19.84 9.43 14.50
C LYS A 27 -19.20 8.11 14.89
N HIS A 28 -19.11 7.16 13.95
CA HIS A 28 -18.40 5.91 14.16
C HIS A 28 -16.94 6.13 14.58
N TYR A 29 -16.23 7.01 13.88
CA TYR A 29 -14.85 7.36 14.26
C TYR A 29 -14.77 7.96 15.66
N ALA A 30 -15.65 8.91 15.95
CA ALA A 30 -15.68 9.59 17.24
C ALA A 30 -15.94 8.61 18.40
N GLU A 31 -16.94 7.74 18.26
CA GLU A 31 -17.23 6.69 19.23
C GLU A 31 -16.05 5.73 19.41
N ALA A 32 -15.49 5.22 18.30
CA ALA A 32 -14.44 4.21 18.32
C ALA A 32 -13.10 4.73 18.90
N ARG A 33 -12.79 6.01 18.67
CA ARG A 33 -11.58 6.69 19.20
C ARG A 33 -11.83 7.49 20.47
N GLN A 34 -13.05 7.47 21.01
CA GLN A 34 -13.46 8.28 22.15
C GLN A 34 -13.18 9.78 21.94
N VAL A 35 -13.33 10.25 20.69
CA VAL A 35 -13.28 11.67 20.36
C VAL A 35 -14.64 12.28 20.74
N PRO A 36 -14.68 13.43 21.44
CA PRO A 36 -15.93 14.09 21.78
C PRO A 36 -16.79 14.38 20.54
N GLU A 37 -18.11 14.20 20.63
CA GLU A 37 -19.03 14.40 19.49
C GLU A 37 -19.01 15.85 19.00
N GLU A 38 -18.77 16.82 19.92
CA GLU A 38 -18.59 18.21 19.56
C GLU A 38 -17.40 18.43 18.61
N ASN A 39 -16.44 17.52 18.53
CA ASN A 39 -15.31 17.63 17.59
C ASN A 39 -15.66 17.27 16.15
N ILE A 40 -16.89 16.83 15.89
CA ILE A 40 -17.41 16.63 14.54
C ILE A 40 -17.84 17.98 13.98
N ILE A 41 -17.23 18.37 12.87
CA ILE A 41 -17.60 19.54 12.07
C ILE A 41 -18.24 19.01 10.78
N ALA A 42 -19.56 19.10 10.69
CA ALA A 42 -20.32 18.72 9.50
C ALA A 42 -20.70 19.96 8.69
N LEU A 43 -20.13 20.11 7.50
CA LEU A 43 -20.38 21.25 6.61
C LEU A 43 -21.07 20.77 5.33
N PRO A 44 -22.14 21.42 4.85
CA PRO A 44 -22.72 21.08 3.56
C PRO A 44 -21.74 21.42 2.44
N MET A 45 -21.41 20.43 1.60
CA MET A 45 -20.46 20.60 0.48
C MET A 45 -20.84 19.69 -0.70
N PRO A 46 -20.30 19.91 -1.91
CA PRO A 46 -20.65 19.10 -3.07
C PRO A 46 -20.38 17.59 -2.88
N LEU A 47 -21.27 16.73 -3.40
CA LEU A 47 -21.09 15.25 -3.36
C LEU A 47 -20.06 14.72 -4.38
N LYS A 48 -19.74 15.58 -5.36
CA LYS A 48 -18.45 15.77 -6.02
C LYS A 48 -17.14 15.17 -5.50
N GLU A 49 -16.45 14.24 -6.19
CA GLU A 49 -15.01 14.03 -5.88
C GLU A 49 -14.13 15.20 -6.34
N THR A 50 -14.50 15.86 -7.44
CA THR A 50 -13.71 16.97 -8.03
C THR A 50 -14.49 18.27 -7.97
N ILE A 51 -13.89 19.30 -7.39
CA ILE A 51 -14.49 20.63 -7.20
C ILE A 51 -13.60 21.74 -7.78
N SER A 52 -14.16 22.94 -7.90
CA SER A 52 -13.41 24.16 -8.20
C SER A 52 -12.79 24.76 -6.93
N TRP A 53 -11.81 25.65 -7.10
CA TRP A 53 -11.26 26.45 -6.00
C TRP A 53 -12.32 27.28 -5.28
N ARG A 54 -13.26 27.88 -6.00
CA ARG A 54 -14.33 28.66 -5.39
C ARG A 54 -15.23 27.81 -4.51
N GLU A 55 -15.65 26.64 -5.00
CA GLU A 55 -16.42 25.67 -4.21
C GLU A 55 -15.64 25.21 -2.97
N PHE A 56 -14.34 24.95 -3.10
CA PHE A 56 -13.49 24.57 -1.97
C PHE A 56 -13.43 25.67 -0.92
N ILE A 57 -13.19 26.92 -1.34
CA ILE A 57 -13.05 28.06 -0.44
C ILE A 57 -14.36 28.36 0.30
N ASP A 58 -15.46 28.43 -0.44
CA ASP A 58 -16.76 28.85 0.09
C ASP A 58 -17.41 27.76 0.94
N ALA A 59 -17.33 26.49 0.55
CA ALA A 59 -18.03 25.40 1.23
C ALA A 59 -17.17 24.67 2.27
N ILE A 60 -15.84 24.75 2.19
CA ILE A 60 -14.93 23.95 3.02
C ILE A 60 -13.92 24.82 3.76
N TYR A 61 -13.01 25.49 3.05
CA TYR A 61 -11.85 26.15 3.67
C TYR A 61 -12.26 27.25 4.66
N ASN A 62 -13.03 28.26 4.21
CA ASN A 62 -13.41 29.38 5.07
C ASN A 62 -14.32 28.95 6.23
N PRO A 63 -15.40 28.17 6.01
CA PRO A 63 -16.27 27.74 7.12
C PRO A 63 -15.53 26.87 8.14
N LEU A 64 -14.66 25.96 7.68
CA LEU A 64 -13.88 25.12 8.59
C LEU A 64 -12.87 25.95 9.38
N GLN A 65 -12.09 26.80 8.71
CA GLN A 65 -11.11 27.65 9.40
C GLN A 65 -11.79 28.58 10.42
N ALA A 66 -12.94 29.16 10.07
CA ALA A 66 -13.71 30.00 10.98
C ALA A 66 -14.18 29.23 12.23
N GLU A 67 -14.66 27.99 12.07
CA GLU A 67 -15.08 27.16 13.20
C GLU A 67 -13.88 26.73 14.07
N LEU A 68 -12.74 26.40 13.45
CA LEU A 68 -11.51 26.07 14.17
C LEU A 68 -10.96 27.26 14.99
N VAL A 69 -11.02 28.48 14.45
CA VAL A 69 -10.62 29.70 15.16
C VAL A 69 -11.62 30.06 16.26
N LYS A 70 -12.92 29.97 15.98
CA LYS A 70 -13.98 30.22 16.97
C LYS A 70 -13.88 29.31 18.20
N ARG A 71 -13.42 28.07 18.01
CA ARG A 71 -13.18 27.09 19.07
C ARG A 71 -11.78 27.19 19.70
N GLU A 72 -10.99 28.17 19.27
CA GLU A 72 -9.60 28.39 19.68
C GLU A 72 -8.68 27.19 19.39
N TRP A 73 -9.05 26.33 18.44
CA TRP A 73 -8.20 25.21 18.03
C TRP A 73 -7.10 25.65 17.08
N ILE A 74 -7.32 26.73 16.35
CA ILE A 74 -6.31 27.54 15.70
C ILE A 74 -6.26 28.88 16.43
N ASP A 75 -5.08 29.24 16.94
CA ASP A 75 -4.85 30.54 17.57
C ASP A 75 -4.58 31.58 16.49
N ALA A 76 -5.57 32.43 16.25
CA ALA A 76 -5.51 33.42 15.18
C ALA A 76 -6.32 34.68 15.49
N ILE A 77 -5.88 35.79 14.90
CA ILE A 77 -6.62 37.05 14.83
C ILE A 77 -6.92 37.40 13.37
N THR A 78 -8.08 38.02 13.11
CA THR A 78 -8.47 38.46 11.77
C THR A 78 -8.81 39.94 11.76
N ALA A 79 -8.51 40.60 10.63
CA ALA A 79 -8.92 41.97 10.35
C ALA A 79 -10.25 42.05 9.54
N GLY A 80 -10.85 40.90 9.19
CA GLY A 80 -12.09 40.82 8.40
C GLY A 80 -11.89 40.87 6.88
N ASP A 81 -10.65 40.92 6.39
CA ASP A 81 -10.33 40.96 4.96
C ASP A 81 -10.14 39.56 4.36
N THR A 82 -10.26 39.47 3.03
CA THR A 82 -9.91 38.26 2.25
C THR A 82 -8.66 38.47 1.38
N ASP A 83 -8.04 37.38 0.95
CA ASP A 83 -7.03 37.40 -0.12
C ASP A 83 -7.66 37.44 -1.52
N SER A 84 -6.82 37.42 -2.55
CA SER A 84 -7.24 37.55 -3.96
C SER A 84 -8.12 36.40 -4.45
N ILE A 85 -8.11 35.24 -3.77
CA ILE A 85 -8.91 34.09 -4.14
C ILE A 85 -10.15 33.91 -3.22
N GLY A 86 -10.30 34.78 -2.22
CA GLY A 86 -11.44 34.82 -1.32
C GLY A 86 -11.25 34.07 0.00
N ARG A 87 -10.03 33.66 0.36
CA ARG A 87 -9.75 33.09 1.69
C ARG A 87 -9.70 34.19 2.74
N THR A 88 -10.28 33.96 3.90
CA THR A 88 -10.18 34.90 5.03
C THR A 88 -8.72 35.01 5.50
N LYS A 89 -8.25 36.24 5.70
CA LYS A 89 -6.90 36.50 6.21
C LYS A 89 -6.89 36.39 7.72
N TYR A 90 -6.03 35.51 8.22
CA TYR A 90 -5.71 35.36 9.63
C TYR A 90 -4.23 35.58 9.85
N ALA A 91 -3.87 36.25 10.95
CA ALA A 91 -2.54 36.15 11.52
C ALA A 91 -2.59 34.99 12.53
N ILE A 92 -1.95 33.87 12.16
CA ILE A 92 -2.00 32.61 12.90
C ILE A 92 -0.71 32.47 13.72
N SER A 93 -0.85 32.24 15.02
CA SER A 93 0.28 32.00 15.93
C SER A 93 0.49 30.53 16.26
N GLY A 94 -0.49 29.66 15.97
CA GLY A 94 -0.35 28.21 16.08
C GLY A 94 -1.69 27.46 16.08
N HIS A 95 -1.65 26.17 16.38
CA HIS A 95 -2.85 25.35 16.58
C HIS A 95 -2.60 24.24 17.60
N ARG A 96 -3.69 23.74 18.20
CA ARG A 96 -3.69 22.58 19.10
C ARG A 96 -4.29 21.31 18.46
N ILE A 97 -4.53 21.32 17.15
CA ILE A 97 -5.06 20.15 16.42
C ILE A 97 -4.02 19.02 16.38
N ARG A 98 -4.36 17.83 16.91
CA ARG A 98 -3.56 16.60 16.79
C ARG A 98 -3.67 16.01 15.39
N ALA A 99 -4.88 15.93 14.88
CA ALA A 99 -5.21 15.40 13.57
C ALA A 99 -6.55 15.96 13.09
N LEU A 100 -6.67 16.17 11.78
CA LEU A 100 -7.90 16.41 11.07
C LEU A 100 -8.26 15.15 10.28
N VAL A 101 -9.35 14.51 10.69
CA VAL A 101 -9.87 13.28 10.10
C VAL A 101 -10.93 13.65 9.08
N VAL A 102 -10.70 13.32 7.82
CA VAL A 102 -11.60 13.68 6.71
C VAL A 102 -12.45 12.47 6.34
N CYS A 103 -13.77 12.58 6.44
CA CYS A 103 -14.66 11.46 6.13
C CYS A 103 -15.02 11.37 4.64
N ARG A 104 -15.27 10.14 4.17
CA ARG A 104 -15.87 9.83 2.86
C ARG A 104 -17.04 10.76 2.58
N GLY A 105 -17.09 11.34 1.37
CA GLY A 105 -18.10 12.32 0.97
C GLY A 105 -17.59 13.76 0.97
N VAL A 106 -16.51 14.06 1.70
CA VAL A 106 -15.75 15.29 1.50
C VAL A 106 -15.04 15.21 0.13
N PRO A 107 -15.11 16.25 -0.72
CA PRO A 107 -14.43 16.28 -2.01
C PRO A 107 -12.95 15.89 -1.93
N LEU A 108 -12.46 15.26 -2.99
CA LEU A 108 -11.13 14.65 -3.05
C LEU A 108 -10.07 15.63 -3.57
N ARG A 109 -10.41 16.41 -4.60
CA ARG A 109 -9.45 17.24 -5.33
C ARG A 109 -10.04 18.49 -5.95
N MET A 110 -9.18 19.48 -6.16
CA MET A 110 -9.49 20.67 -6.96
C MET A 110 -9.03 20.45 -8.40
N ASN A 111 -9.83 20.91 -9.35
CA ASN A 111 -9.36 21.15 -10.70
C ASN A 111 -8.49 22.41 -10.75
N GLY A 112 -7.45 22.37 -11.58
CA GLY A 112 -6.63 23.55 -11.83
C GLY A 112 -7.44 24.66 -12.49
N ASP A 113 -7.16 25.90 -12.10
CA ASP A 113 -7.69 27.12 -12.68
C ASP A 113 -6.52 28.01 -13.15
N ALA A 114 -6.34 28.07 -14.48
CA ALA A 114 -5.29 28.84 -15.12
C ALA A 114 -5.35 30.34 -14.81
N LYS A 115 -6.54 30.90 -14.55
CA LYS A 115 -6.67 32.33 -14.22
C LYS A 115 -6.03 32.63 -12.87
N LEU A 116 -6.31 31.79 -11.87
CA LEU A 116 -5.74 31.95 -10.53
C LEU A 116 -4.21 31.78 -10.52
N VAL A 117 -3.67 30.92 -11.40
CA VAL A 117 -2.22 30.78 -11.57
C VAL A 117 -1.59 32.07 -12.10
N LEU A 118 -2.23 32.72 -13.07
CA LEU A 118 -1.76 33.98 -13.67
C LEU A 118 -1.90 35.18 -12.72
N GLU A 119 -2.88 35.17 -11.83
CA GLU A 119 -3.17 36.25 -10.88
C GLU A 119 -2.31 36.23 -9.61
N THR A 120 -1.53 35.16 -9.39
CA THR A 120 -0.66 34.96 -8.23
C THR A 120 0.66 35.77 -8.38
N PRO A 121 0.89 36.87 -7.63
CA PRO A 121 2.08 37.70 -7.82
C PRO A 121 3.34 37.00 -7.26
N GLY A 122 4.35 36.81 -8.11
CA GLY A 122 5.60 36.15 -7.73
C GLY A 122 6.44 36.94 -6.71
N ARG A 123 6.58 36.40 -5.50
CA ARG A 123 7.76 36.66 -4.63
C ARG A 123 8.67 35.43 -4.66
N GLY A 124 9.41 35.30 -5.77
CA GLY A 124 10.34 34.18 -5.95
C GLY A 124 10.68 33.87 -7.40
N GLY A 125 10.94 34.89 -8.22
CA GLY A 125 11.60 34.76 -9.51
C GLY A 125 10.74 34.22 -10.66
N GLN A 126 10.89 34.83 -11.83
CA GLN A 126 10.38 34.41 -13.14
C GLN A 126 10.84 33.00 -13.58
N ALA A 127 11.46 32.22 -12.69
CA ALA A 127 11.91 30.84 -12.91
C ALA A 127 10.90 29.77 -12.42
N ALA A 128 9.95 30.11 -11.53
CA ALA A 128 8.94 29.15 -11.06
C ALA A 128 7.73 29.01 -12.02
N ALA A 129 7.58 29.93 -12.98
CA ALA A 129 6.42 30.07 -13.85
C ALA A 129 6.68 29.65 -15.32
N SER A 130 7.47 28.59 -15.54
CA SER A 130 7.47 27.89 -16.82
C SER A 130 7.61 26.39 -16.62
N GLY A 131 6.74 25.62 -17.29
CA GLY A 131 6.71 24.17 -17.21
C GLY A 131 5.58 23.60 -16.35
N ALA A 132 5.61 22.28 -16.16
CA ALA A 132 4.49 21.50 -15.65
C ALA A 132 4.21 21.64 -14.13
N PHE A 133 5.00 22.46 -13.41
CA PHE A 133 4.77 22.82 -12.01
C PHE A 133 3.92 24.11 -11.84
N SER A 134 3.57 24.78 -12.93
CA SER A 134 2.69 25.95 -12.92
C SER A 134 1.21 25.53 -12.90
N THR A 135 0.80 24.87 -11.81
CA THR A 135 -0.56 24.37 -11.61
C THR A 135 -1.02 24.60 -10.18
N ASN A 136 -2.32 24.81 -10.00
CA ASN A 136 -3.02 24.82 -8.72
C ASN A 136 -4.04 23.67 -8.63
N ALA A 137 -3.94 22.65 -9.50
CA ALA A 137 -4.63 21.39 -9.26
C ALA A 137 -3.98 20.74 -8.02
N GLY A 138 -4.80 20.22 -7.11
CA GLY A 138 -4.30 19.71 -5.83
C GLY A 138 -5.30 18.80 -5.14
N ALA A 139 -4.82 18.06 -4.16
CA ALA A 139 -5.68 17.33 -3.23
C ALA A 139 -6.29 18.29 -2.20
N VAL A 140 -7.58 18.09 -1.90
CA VAL A 140 -8.27 18.82 -0.83
C VAL A 140 -7.51 18.63 0.49
N ASP A 141 -7.08 17.41 0.78
CA ASP A 141 -6.34 17.04 1.99
C ASP A 141 -5.02 17.80 2.13
N SER A 142 -4.33 18.07 1.02
CA SER A 142 -3.06 18.80 1.03
C SER A 142 -3.26 20.29 1.33
N GLU A 143 -4.39 20.87 0.93
CA GLU A 143 -4.78 22.23 1.31
C GLU A 143 -5.30 22.30 2.75
N LEU A 144 -6.03 21.27 3.20
CA LEU A 144 -6.48 21.18 4.59
C LEU A 144 -5.31 21.09 5.57
N ALA A 145 -4.18 20.51 5.16
CA ALA A 145 -2.95 20.51 5.94
C ALA A 145 -2.39 21.93 6.19
N LEU A 146 -2.80 22.91 5.40
CA LEU A 146 -2.36 24.30 5.44
C LEU A 146 -3.38 25.24 6.12
N LEU A 147 -4.43 24.71 6.78
CA LEU A 147 -5.43 25.53 7.50
C LEU A 147 -4.83 26.43 8.58
N ALA A 148 -3.69 26.03 9.16
CA ALA A 148 -2.94 26.81 10.14
C ALA A 148 -1.80 27.65 9.52
N ALA A 149 -1.71 27.69 8.19
CA ALA A 149 -0.79 28.54 7.46
C ALA A 149 -1.54 29.75 6.86
N SER A 150 -0.87 30.90 6.81
CA SER A 150 -1.45 32.14 6.29
C SER A 150 -0.70 32.66 5.07
N GLY A 151 -1.43 33.17 4.07
CA GLY A 151 -0.85 33.93 2.96
C GLY A 151 0.01 33.12 1.97
N TYR A 152 -0.09 31.79 2.01
CA TYR A 152 0.61 30.93 1.06
C TYR A 152 0.00 31.02 -0.35
N GLN A 153 0.83 30.81 -1.37
CA GLN A 153 0.40 30.81 -2.76
C GLN A 153 -0.15 29.44 -3.16
N ILE A 154 -1.18 29.40 -3.99
CA ILE A 154 -1.84 28.15 -4.43
C ILE A 154 -1.29 27.61 -5.76
N ALA A 155 -0.40 28.36 -6.42
CA ALA A 155 0.24 27.96 -7.65
C ALA A 155 1.56 27.24 -7.32
N GLY A 156 1.66 25.97 -7.71
CA GLY A 156 2.79 25.10 -7.42
C GLY A 156 2.70 24.44 -6.05
N LEU A 157 3.74 23.69 -5.70
CA LEU A 157 3.86 23.03 -4.41
C LEU A 157 4.51 23.94 -3.37
N LEU A 158 4.23 23.66 -2.09
CA LEU A 158 4.94 24.21 -0.95
C LEU A 158 5.84 23.17 -0.31
N PRO A 159 7.06 23.52 0.12
CA PRO A 159 7.90 22.61 0.89
C PRO A 159 7.19 22.18 2.18
N ASN A 160 7.18 20.88 2.47
CA ASN A 160 6.71 20.39 3.75
C ASN A 160 7.80 20.59 4.83
N PRO A 161 7.59 21.41 5.87
CA PRO A 161 8.59 21.67 6.91
C PRO A 161 8.89 20.44 7.80
N LEU A 162 8.10 19.37 7.68
CA LEU A 162 8.24 18.11 8.43
C LEU A 162 8.90 17.00 7.61
N TYR A 163 9.15 17.23 6.32
CA TYR A 163 9.73 16.22 5.43
C TYR A 163 11.12 15.80 5.89
N ASN A 164 11.28 14.50 6.15
CA ASN A 164 12.52 13.89 6.62
C ASN A 164 13.13 14.56 7.88
N VAL A 165 12.28 15.16 8.73
CA VAL A 165 12.68 15.75 10.02
C VAL A 165 12.27 14.81 11.15
N LYS A 166 13.23 14.08 11.75
CA LYS A 166 12.96 13.07 12.79
C LYS A 166 12.39 13.64 14.09
N ALA A 167 12.80 14.85 14.44
CA ALA A 167 12.38 15.55 15.66
C ALA A 167 12.03 17.00 15.31
N PRO A 168 10.86 17.26 14.70
CA PRO A 168 10.49 18.61 14.31
C PRO A 168 10.19 19.44 15.56
N SER A 169 10.63 20.70 15.51
CA SER A 169 10.36 21.70 16.54
C SER A 169 8.86 22.00 16.66
N ASP A 170 8.43 22.55 17.79
CA ASP A 170 7.04 22.97 17.96
C ASP A 170 6.62 23.99 16.89
N GLN A 171 7.53 24.89 16.50
CA GLN A 171 7.29 25.84 15.41
C GLN A 171 7.01 25.13 14.08
N GLN A 172 7.75 24.08 13.73
CA GLN A 172 7.49 23.32 12.51
C GLN A 172 6.16 22.57 12.59
N ARG A 173 5.80 22.04 13.76
CA ARG A 173 4.56 21.28 13.96
C ARG A 173 3.32 22.16 13.83
N ILE A 174 3.35 23.38 14.37
CA ILE A 174 2.19 24.29 14.29
C ILE A 174 1.98 24.89 12.89
N MET A 175 2.91 24.69 11.96
CA MET A 175 2.75 25.14 10.56
C MET A 175 1.92 24.18 9.71
N VAL A 176 1.71 22.95 10.17
CA VAL A 176 1.08 21.89 9.37
C VAL A 176 0.08 21.11 10.21
N VAL A 177 -1.17 21.09 9.75
CA VAL A 177 -2.19 20.22 10.31
C VAL A 177 -2.01 18.81 9.75
N THR A 178 -1.92 17.82 10.63
CA THR A 178 -1.89 16.41 10.22
C THR A 178 -3.25 15.97 9.71
N VAL A 179 -3.35 15.59 8.43
CA VAL A 179 -4.61 15.18 7.79
C VAL A 179 -4.58 13.70 7.44
N GLY A 180 -5.65 12.98 7.77
CA GLY A 180 -5.87 11.60 7.33
C GLY A 180 -7.31 11.41 6.89
N ARG A 181 -7.52 10.74 5.76
CA ARG A 181 -8.84 10.54 5.17
C ARG A 181 -9.35 9.12 5.35
N LEU A 182 -10.59 9.00 5.79
CA LEU A 182 -11.34 7.76 5.86
C LEU A 182 -12.25 7.66 4.63
N ASP A 183 -11.75 7.06 3.55
CA ASP A 183 -12.46 6.99 2.28
C ASP A 183 -12.22 5.64 1.59
N GLY A 184 -13.22 5.20 0.84
CA GLY A 184 -13.27 3.90 0.16
C GLY A 184 -14.51 3.82 -0.73
N ILE A 185 -14.56 2.81 -1.60
CA ILE A 185 -15.60 2.67 -2.63
C ILE A 185 -16.99 2.71 -1.98
N THR A 186 -17.16 1.93 -0.91
CA THR A 186 -18.35 1.88 -0.09
C THR A 186 -18.12 2.55 1.29
N PRO A 187 -19.19 2.96 1.98
CA PRO A 187 -19.08 3.42 3.37
C PRO A 187 -18.45 2.37 4.30
N GLN A 188 -18.71 1.08 4.05
CA GLN A 188 -18.15 -0.01 4.84
C GLN A 188 -16.63 -0.11 4.70
N ASP A 189 -16.09 0.12 3.50
CA ASP A 189 -14.64 0.12 3.30
C ASP A 189 -13.97 1.25 4.13
N ALA A 190 -14.61 2.41 4.21
CA ALA A 190 -14.11 3.54 5.00
C ALA A 190 -14.18 3.28 6.53
N ARG A 191 -15.23 2.60 7.02
CA ARG A 191 -15.31 2.16 8.43
C ARG A 191 -14.22 1.14 8.76
N ALA A 192 -13.95 0.21 7.84
CA ALA A 192 -12.94 -0.83 8.02
C ALA A 192 -11.53 -0.27 8.24
N LEU A 193 -11.19 0.92 7.70
CA LEU A 193 -9.91 1.59 7.98
C LEU A 193 -9.71 1.84 9.49
N VAL A 194 -10.78 2.25 10.18
CA VAL A 194 -10.78 2.54 11.63
C VAL A 194 -10.75 1.23 12.43
N ASP A 195 -11.64 0.31 12.08
CA ASP A 195 -11.81 -0.95 12.81
C ASP A 195 -10.54 -1.81 12.75
N ASN A 196 -9.91 -1.86 11.57
CA ASN A 196 -8.66 -2.58 11.37
C ASN A 196 -7.49 -1.90 12.11
N ALA A 197 -7.43 -0.57 12.16
CA ALA A 197 -6.42 0.16 12.92
C ALA A 197 -6.52 -0.13 14.42
N LEU A 198 -7.74 -0.06 14.98
CA LEU A 198 -7.99 -0.37 16.39
C LEU A 198 -7.69 -1.83 16.72
N ARG A 199 -8.00 -2.75 15.80
CA ARG A 199 -7.66 -4.16 15.97
C ARG A 199 -6.15 -4.39 16.01
N ALA A 200 -5.41 -3.81 15.07
CA ALA A 200 -3.96 -3.89 15.04
C ALA A 200 -3.29 -3.21 16.24
N GLU A 201 -3.87 -2.15 16.79
CA GLU A 201 -3.38 -1.53 18.03
C GLU A 201 -3.58 -2.41 19.29
N ARG A 202 -4.46 -3.42 19.23
CA ARG A 202 -4.66 -4.42 20.30
C ARG A 202 -3.80 -5.66 20.08
N GLU A 203 -3.77 -6.17 18.86
CA GLU A 203 -3.13 -7.45 18.50
C GLU A 203 -1.66 -7.29 18.09
N GLY A 204 -1.32 -6.16 17.45
CA GLY A 204 -0.06 -5.87 16.77
C GLY A 204 -0.17 -6.03 15.25
N LEU A 205 0.77 -5.41 14.52
CA LEU A 205 0.94 -5.65 13.09
C LEU A 205 1.56 -7.03 12.84
N ILE A 206 0.78 -7.95 12.26
CA ILE A 206 1.12 -9.36 12.10
C ILE A 206 0.88 -9.80 10.66
N GLY A 207 1.88 -10.44 10.04
CA GLY A 207 1.81 -10.99 8.69
C GLY A 207 3.16 -11.02 8.02
N ARG A 208 3.16 -11.10 6.69
CA ARG A 208 4.33 -11.04 5.81
C ARG A 208 4.51 -9.66 5.20
N ALA A 209 5.71 -9.41 4.71
CA ALA A 209 6.06 -8.21 3.98
C ALA A 209 6.41 -8.54 2.53
N TYR A 210 6.10 -7.60 1.64
CA TYR A 210 6.32 -7.73 0.20
C TYR A 210 6.88 -6.42 -0.35
N VAL A 211 8.00 -6.51 -1.06
CA VAL A 211 8.57 -5.36 -1.77
C VAL A 211 8.76 -5.71 -3.24
N ASP A 212 8.16 -4.90 -4.10
CA ASP A 212 8.19 -5.03 -5.56
C ASP A 212 9.08 -3.92 -6.14
N ILE A 213 10.32 -4.28 -6.45
CA ILE A 213 11.36 -3.41 -7.01
C ILE A 213 11.34 -3.57 -8.54
N GLY A 214 11.99 -2.68 -9.29
CA GLY A 214 12.14 -2.83 -10.75
C GLY A 214 11.29 -1.86 -11.55
N GLY A 215 11.00 -0.70 -10.97
CA GLY A 215 10.22 0.33 -11.63
C GLY A 215 11.03 1.15 -12.64
N PRO A 216 10.41 2.16 -13.27
CA PRO A 216 11.01 2.86 -14.41
C PRO A 216 12.16 3.81 -14.03
N HIS A 217 12.36 4.10 -12.74
CA HIS A 217 13.33 5.10 -12.30
C HIS A 217 14.27 4.55 -11.21
N LYS A 218 15.57 4.84 -11.29
CA LYS A 218 16.53 4.37 -10.27
C LYS A 218 16.23 4.89 -8.87
N GLN A 219 15.69 6.10 -8.75
CA GLN A 219 15.47 6.75 -7.45
C GLN A 219 14.46 6.01 -6.58
N GLY A 220 13.32 5.58 -7.14
CA GLY A 220 12.34 4.83 -6.34
C GLY A 220 12.80 3.39 -6.05
N ASP A 221 13.61 2.76 -6.91
CA ASP A 221 14.24 1.47 -6.58
C ASP A 221 15.17 1.61 -5.38
N VAL A 222 15.93 2.72 -5.28
CA VAL A 222 16.75 3.03 -4.09
C VAL A 222 15.87 3.17 -2.83
N TRP A 223 14.70 3.78 -2.94
CA TRP A 223 13.75 3.87 -1.84
C TRP A 223 13.20 2.49 -1.44
N MET A 224 12.89 1.63 -2.40
CA MET A 224 12.42 0.27 -2.10
C MET A 224 13.52 -0.58 -1.44
N GLU A 225 14.77 -0.49 -1.91
CA GLU A 225 15.90 -1.20 -1.28
C GLU A 225 16.18 -0.72 0.15
N ALA A 226 15.98 0.56 0.44
CA ALA A 226 16.05 1.07 1.80
C ALA A 226 14.89 0.55 2.67
N ALA A 227 13.68 0.47 2.12
CA ALA A 227 12.53 -0.13 2.81
C ALA A 227 12.74 -1.62 3.11
N VAL A 228 13.36 -2.39 2.19
CA VAL A 228 13.74 -3.80 2.42
C VAL A 228 14.60 -3.93 3.67
N LYS A 229 15.67 -3.14 3.78
CA LYS A 229 16.59 -3.20 4.94
C LYS A 229 15.88 -2.91 6.26
N GLU A 230 15.01 -1.90 6.27
CA GLU A 230 14.23 -1.55 7.46
C GLU A 230 13.30 -2.72 7.86
N ILE A 231 12.56 -3.27 6.90
CA ILE A 231 11.61 -4.38 7.12
C ILE A 231 12.33 -5.66 7.59
N GLU A 232 13.48 -5.98 7.00
CA GLU A 232 14.32 -7.12 7.42
C GLU A 232 14.75 -6.97 8.88
N SER A 233 15.17 -5.76 9.29
CA SER A 233 15.59 -5.49 10.68
C SER A 233 14.47 -5.70 11.70
N LEU A 234 13.21 -5.57 11.27
CA LEU A 234 12.01 -5.78 12.08
C LEU A 234 11.60 -7.26 12.18
N GLY A 235 12.30 -8.16 11.47
CA GLY A 235 12.10 -9.62 11.51
C GLY A 235 10.91 -10.13 10.71
N PHE A 236 10.27 -9.33 9.87
CA PHE A 236 9.15 -9.80 9.03
C PHE A 236 9.61 -10.90 8.06
N ASP A 237 8.71 -11.83 7.74
CA ASP A 237 8.90 -12.74 6.60
C ASP A 237 8.71 -11.94 5.31
N LEU A 238 9.83 -11.61 4.66
CA LEU A 238 9.90 -10.68 3.55
C LEU A 238 10.13 -11.41 2.22
N ALA A 239 9.28 -11.14 1.24
CA ALA A 239 9.53 -11.45 -0.16
C ALA A 239 9.90 -10.18 -0.92
N VAL A 240 10.99 -10.23 -1.70
CA VAL A 240 11.44 -9.12 -2.55
C VAL A 240 11.49 -9.58 -4.00
N ASP A 241 10.72 -8.94 -4.86
CA ASP A 241 10.86 -9.05 -6.31
C ASP A 241 11.78 -7.93 -6.81
N ARG A 242 12.76 -8.27 -7.64
CA ARG A 242 13.73 -7.33 -8.25
C ARG A 242 13.68 -7.36 -9.78
N GLU A 243 12.81 -8.18 -10.35
CA GLU A 243 12.59 -8.22 -11.78
C GLU A 243 11.84 -6.97 -12.23
N ARG A 244 11.93 -6.61 -13.52
CA ARG A 244 11.12 -5.50 -14.08
C ARG A 244 9.60 -5.76 -14.06
N GLY A 245 9.20 -6.97 -13.67
CA GLY A 245 7.80 -7.34 -13.53
C GLY A 245 7.19 -6.77 -12.26
N ARG A 246 5.99 -7.24 -11.96
CA ARG A 246 5.43 -7.20 -10.61
C ARG A 246 5.30 -8.62 -10.12
N PHE A 247 5.01 -8.80 -8.83
CA PHE A 247 4.55 -10.09 -8.33
C PHE A 247 3.47 -10.68 -9.25
N GLY A 248 3.81 -11.80 -9.89
CA GLY A 248 2.91 -12.48 -10.81
C GLY A 248 1.78 -13.20 -10.08
N ALA A 249 0.75 -13.63 -10.81
CA ALA A 249 -0.41 -14.35 -10.26
C ALA A 249 -0.07 -15.71 -9.60
N ALA A 250 1.13 -16.25 -9.85
CA ALA A 250 1.63 -17.47 -9.20
C ALA A 250 2.58 -17.21 -8.03
N SER A 251 2.72 -15.95 -7.58
CA SER A 251 3.56 -15.59 -6.44
C SER A 251 2.83 -15.83 -5.14
N ARG A 252 3.45 -16.53 -4.18
CA ARG A 252 2.94 -16.66 -2.82
C ARG A 252 2.71 -15.25 -2.22
N PHE A 253 1.48 -14.97 -1.78
CA PHE A 253 1.07 -13.65 -1.28
C PHE A 253 0.07 -13.70 -0.11
N ASP A 254 0.37 -14.53 0.88
CA ASP A 254 -0.36 -14.70 2.13
C ASP A 254 -0.11 -13.59 3.14
N ALA A 255 -1.15 -13.18 3.87
CA ALA A 255 -1.15 -12.23 4.98
C ALA A 255 -0.25 -10.97 4.78
N PRO A 256 -0.46 -10.16 3.73
CA PRO A 256 0.38 -8.98 3.44
C PRO A 256 0.19 -7.86 4.46
N ALA A 257 0.93 -7.91 5.57
CA ALA A 257 0.95 -6.85 6.57
C ALA A 257 1.67 -5.60 6.06
N LEU A 258 2.68 -5.77 5.21
CA LEU A 258 3.40 -4.68 4.57
C LEU A 258 3.52 -4.93 3.07
N TYR A 259 3.18 -3.94 2.25
CA TYR A 259 3.40 -3.99 0.81
C TYR A 259 3.95 -2.65 0.31
N PHE A 260 5.05 -2.70 -0.43
CA PHE A 260 5.63 -1.55 -1.12
C PHE A 260 5.97 -1.93 -2.56
N GLY A 261 5.37 -1.29 -3.57
CA GLY A 261 5.63 -1.62 -4.97
C GLY A 261 5.48 -0.46 -5.94
N TRP A 262 5.83 -0.66 -7.22
CA TRP A 262 5.67 0.33 -8.30
C TRP A 262 5.95 -0.27 -9.69
N TYR A 263 5.63 0.30 -10.86
CA TYR A 263 4.83 1.47 -11.25
C TYR A 263 3.89 1.03 -12.36
N THR A 264 2.66 0.68 -12.00
CA THR A 264 1.69 0.26 -13.01
C THR A 264 0.32 0.85 -12.76
N GLY A 265 -0.50 0.97 -13.80
CA GLY A 265 -1.68 1.83 -13.74
C GLY A 265 -2.91 1.25 -13.06
N ALA A 266 -2.95 -0.07 -12.86
CA ALA A 266 -4.06 -0.76 -12.23
C ALA A 266 -3.54 -1.88 -11.36
N ILE A 267 -4.34 -2.24 -10.35
CA ILE A 267 -4.06 -3.42 -9.53
C ILE A 267 -3.96 -4.67 -10.42
N ASP A 268 -3.09 -5.59 -10.05
CA ASP A 268 -2.86 -6.83 -10.79
C ASP A 268 -2.34 -7.94 -9.87
N GLY A 269 -1.85 -9.02 -10.48
CA GLY A 269 -1.13 -10.06 -9.78
C GLY A 269 -1.95 -10.67 -8.64
N PRO A 270 -1.36 -10.89 -7.46
CA PRO A 270 -2.04 -11.48 -6.31
C PRO A 270 -3.25 -10.70 -5.81
N PHE A 271 -3.31 -9.39 -6.05
CA PHE A 271 -4.45 -8.56 -5.62
C PHE A 271 -5.73 -8.88 -6.41
N LEU A 272 -5.63 -9.55 -7.56
CA LEU A 272 -6.80 -9.99 -8.33
C LEU A 272 -7.31 -11.38 -7.94
N THR A 273 -6.63 -12.09 -7.04
CA THR A 273 -7.07 -13.41 -6.57
C THR A 273 -8.42 -13.28 -5.86
N PRO A 274 -9.43 -14.11 -6.22
CA PRO A 274 -10.72 -14.12 -5.55
C PRO A 274 -10.56 -14.30 -4.03
N GLY A 275 -11.27 -13.50 -3.25
CA GLY A 275 -11.20 -13.56 -1.78
C GLY A 275 -9.96 -12.91 -1.15
N PHE A 276 -9.03 -12.34 -1.93
CA PHE A 276 -7.87 -11.64 -1.39
C PHE A 276 -8.25 -10.58 -0.36
N ARG A 277 -7.58 -10.59 0.79
CA ARG A 277 -7.71 -9.59 1.85
C ARG A 277 -6.36 -9.28 2.47
N PHE A 278 -6.18 -8.00 2.80
CA PHE A 278 -5.11 -7.58 3.70
C PHE A 278 -5.48 -7.98 5.15
N PRO A 279 -4.50 -8.36 5.98
CA PRO A 279 -4.74 -8.55 7.41
C PRO A 279 -5.01 -7.20 8.09
N PRO A 280 -5.74 -7.18 9.22
CA PRO A 280 -5.89 -5.98 10.03
C PRO A 280 -4.53 -5.39 10.41
N GLY A 281 -4.43 -4.07 10.28
CA GLY A 281 -3.20 -3.31 10.49
C GLY A 281 -2.35 -3.11 9.23
N ALA A 282 -2.64 -3.78 8.12
CA ALA A 282 -1.79 -3.72 6.94
C ALA A 282 -1.56 -2.29 6.43
N VAL A 283 -0.31 -2.01 6.07
CA VAL A 283 0.11 -0.78 5.41
C VAL A 283 0.60 -1.14 4.01
N ALA A 284 -0.04 -0.58 2.99
CA ALA A 284 0.30 -0.84 1.60
C ALA A 284 0.54 0.48 0.84
N LEU A 285 1.53 0.49 -0.04
CA LEU A 285 1.86 1.63 -0.89
C LEU A 285 2.26 1.10 -2.27
N HIS A 286 1.63 1.62 -3.32
CA HIS A 286 2.08 1.42 -4.69
C HIS A 286 2.39 2.77 -5.33
N ILE A 287 3.65 3.02 -5.72
CA ILE A 287 4.02 4.28 -6.36
C ILE A 287 3.42 4.28 -7.77
N TYR A 288 2.38 5.09 -7.95
CA TYR A 288 1.78 5.39 -9.24
C TYR A 288 1.15 6.79 -9.21
N SER A 289 1.31 7.54 -10.31
CA SER A 289 0.96 8.96 -10.36
C SER A 289 -0.52 9.26 -10.16
N PHE A 290 -1.40 8.35 -10.58
CA PHE A 290 -2.85 8.54 -10.47
C PHE A 290 -3.49 7.49 -9.55
N SER A 291 -2.73 7.01 -8.57
CA SER A 291 -3.12 5.91 -7.69
C SER A 291 -4.39 6.18 -6.89
N ALA A 292 -4.76 7.46 -6.69
CA ALA A 292 -5.98 7.91 -6.02
C ALA A 292 -6.75 8.95 -6.85
N SER A 293 -6.69 8.87 -8.19
CA SER A 293 -7.43 9.79 -9.07
C SER A 293 -8.96 9.75 -8.88
N SER A 294 -9.48 8.65 -8.35
CA SER A 294 -10.84 8.51 -7.82
C SER A 294 -10.84 7.42 -6.74
N MET A 295 -11.54 7.66 -5.64
CA MET A 295 -11.76 6.67 -4.59
C MET A 295 -12.99 5.79 -4.87
N ARG A 296 -13.61 5.92 -6.05
CA ARG A 296 -14.77 5.13 -6.51
C ARG A 296 -14.41 4.08 -7.57
N ASN A 297 -13.18 4.06 -8.06
CA ASN A 297 -12.73 3.12 -9.08
C ASN A 297 -11.91 1.97 -8.49
N ALA A 298 -12.52 0.78 -8.35
CA ALA A 298 -11.87 -0.42 -7.80
C ALA A 298 -10.61 -0.90 -8.53
N LYS A 299 -10.36 -0.43 -9.76
CA LYS A 299 -9.18 -0.79 -10.54
C LYS A 299 -7.93 0.02 -10.14
N GLY A 300 -8.11 1.16 -9.49
CA GLY A 300 -7.01 1.98 -8.98
C GLY A 300 -6.35 1.35 -7.75
N TRP A 301 -5.07 1.62 -7.53
CA TRP A 301 -4.31 1.06 -6.41
C TRP A 301 -4.88 1.43 -5.04
N THR A 302 -5.07 2.72 -4.77
CA THR A 302 -5.55 3.20 -3.46
C THR A 302 -6.96 2.68 -3.13
N PRO A 303 -8.01 2.92 -3.94
CA PRO A 303 -9.34 2.35 -3.67
C PRO A 303 -9.36 0.82 -3.73
N GLY A 304 -8.55 0.21 -4.60
CA GLY A 304 -8.43 -1.24 -4.73
C GLY A 304 -7.86 -1.91 -3.48
N PHE A 305 -6.88 -1.27 -2.82
CA PHE A 305 -6.36 -1.72 -1.53
C PHE A 305 -7.37 -1.56 -0.40
N VAL A 306 -8.07 -0.43 -0.36
CA VAL A 306 -9.12 -0.16 0.63
C VAL A 306 -10.26 -1.17 0.53
N ALA A 307 -10.75 -1.46 -0.68
CA ALA A 307 -11.77 -2.50 -0.92
C ALA A 307 -11.32 -3.93 -0.54
N ARG A 308 -10.02 -4.13 -0.30
CA ARG A 308 -9.41 -5.40 0.14
C ARG A 308 -9.03 -5.39 1.62
N GLY A 309 -9.43 -4.36 2.37
CA GLY A 309 -9.25 -4.29 3.81
C GLY A 309 -7.87 -3.79 4.26
N VAL A 310 -7.12 -3.07 3.40
CA VAL A 310 -5.91 -2.37 3.90
C VAL A 310 -6.31 -1.42 5.03
N THR A 311 -5.42 -1.23 6.01
CA THR A 311 -5.68 -0.32 7.13
C THR A 311 -5.16 1.09 6.85
N ALA A 312 -4.06 1.16 6.13
CA ALA A 312 -3.47 2.42 5.70
C ALA A 312 -2.86 2.31 4.31
N THR A 313 -3.06 3.33 3.50
CA THR A 313 -2.40 3.51 2.20
C THR A 313 -2.24 4.99 1.92
N VAL A 314 -1.44 5.33 0.92
CA VAL A 314 -1.28 6.68 0.41
C VAL A 314 -1.55 6.68 -1.09
N GLY A 315 -1.87 7.85 -1.64
CA GLY A 315 -2.09 7.95 -3.08
C GLY A 315 -1.97 9.38 -3.60
N ASN A 316 -2.12 9.53 -4.92
CA ASN A 316 -2.04 10.82 -5.60
C ASN A 316 -3.28 11.04 -6.48
N VAL A 317 -3.91 12.20 -6.31
CA VAL A 317 -5.18 12.55 -6.99
C VAL A 317 -4.98 13.10 -8.41
N HIS A 318 -3.79 13.63 -8.68
CA HIS A 318 -3.28 14.07 -9.98
C HIS A 318 -1.79 13.70 -10.07
N GLU A 319 -1.13 14.01 -11.20
CA GLU A 319 0.30 13.73 -11.42
C GLU A 319 1.19 14.42 -10.38
N PRO A 320 1.90 13.66 -9.52
CA PRO A 320 2.73 14.23 -8.47
C PRO A 320 4.17 14.50 -8.91
N TYR A 321 4.70 13.82 -9.93
CA TYR A 321 6.13 13.52 -10.05
C TYR A 321 6.68 12.69 -8.89
N LEU A 322 7.65 11.81 -9.19
CA LEU A 322 8.17 10.82 -8.25
C LEU A 322 8.61 11.43 -6.90
N GLN A 323 9.38 12.51 -6.93
CA GLN A 323 9.96 13.16 -5.74
C GLN A 323 8.93 13.80 -4.79
N PHE A 324 7.67 13.97 -5.23
CA PHE A 324 6.57 14.51 -4.42
C PHE A 324 5.51 13.46 -4.09
N THR A 325 5.82 12.19 -4.32
CA THR A 325 5.08 11.07 -3.73
C THR A 325 5.56 10.80 -2.31
N HIS A 326 4.73 10.13 -1.51
CA HIS A 326 5.16 9.57 -0.23
C HIS A 326 6.27 8.55 -0.46
N GLN A 327 7.40 8.71 0.23
CA GLN A 327 8.57 7.88 0.04
C GLN A 327 8.52 6.61 0.91
N PRO A 328 8.53 5.40 0.31
CA PRO A 328 8.34 4.14 1.04
C PRO A 328 9.26 3.95 2.25
N HIS A 329 10.57 4.15 2.06
CA HIS A 329 11.58 3.99 3.11
C HIS A 329 11.39 4.93 4.30
N LEU A 330 11.06 6.21 4.06
CA LEU A 330 10.78 7.16 5.14
C LEU A 330 9.49 6.82 5.87
N LEU A 331 8.47 6.37 5.14
CA LEU A 331 7.20 5.96 5.74
C LEU A 331 7.41 4.78 6.70
N ILE A 332 8.06 3.71 6.24
CA ILE A 332 8.31 2.54 7.10
C ILE A 332 9.27 2.86 8.25
N GLU A 333 10.29 3.70 8.03
CA GLU A 333 11.19 4.18 9.10
C GLU A 333 10.42 4.89 10.22
N ALA A 334 9.54 5.84 9.90
CA ALA A 334 8.76 6.55 10.91
C ALA A 334 7.78 5.64 11.64
N LEU A 335 7.08 4.75 10.93
CA LEU A 335 6.17 3.78 11.54
C LEU A 335 6.92 2.82 12.47
N ALA A 336 8.09 2.32 12.06
CA ALA A 336 8.94 1.43 12.85
C ALA A 336 9.46 2.10 14.13
N ARG A 337 9.68 3.43 14.10
CA ARG A 337 9.98 4.25 15.30
C ARG A 337 8.79 4.45 16.24
N GLY A 338 7.60 3.94 15.89
CA GLY A 338 6.39 4.03 16.71
C GLY A 338 5.57 5.30 16.50
N GLU A 339 5.87 6.08 15.45
CA GLU A 339 5.08 7.27 15.12
C GLU A 339 3.66 6.90 14.67
N MET A 340 2.73 7.85 14.83
CA MET A 340 1.37 7.71 14.29
C MET A 340 1.39 7.85 12.77
N LEU A 341 0.45 7.20 12.10
CA LEU A 341 0.36 7.16 10.64
C LEU A 341 0.38 8.55 9.99
N GLY A 342 -0.33 9.53 10.58
CA GLY A 342 -0.36 10.90 10.06
C GLY A 342 1.01 11.60 10.13
N ASP A 343 1.73 11.44 11.23
CA ASP A 343 3.08 12.00 11.38
C ASP A 343 4.05 11.33 10.39
N ALA A 344 3.96 10.00 10.27
CA ALA A 344 4.79 9.22 9.34
C ALA A 344 4.53 9.59 7.87
N ALA A 345 3.28 9.87 7.50
CA ALA A 345 2.92 10.33 6.16
C ALA A 345 3.55 11.69 5.85
N LEU A 346 3.47 12.65 6.79
CA LEU A 346 4.12 13.95 6.64
C LEU A 346 5.65 13.84 6.61
N TYR A 347 6.25 12.99 7.46
CA TYR A 347 7.69 12.72 7.43
C TYR A 347 8.15 12.20 6.06
N ALA A 348 7.32 11.39 5.40
CA ALA A 348 7.62 10.76 4.11
C ALA A 348 7.26 11.61 2.88
N LEU A 349 6.66 12.80 3.04
CA LEU A 349 6.12 13.61 1.94
C LEU A 349 6.86 14.93 1.78
N ASN A 350 7.43 15.18 0.60
CA ASN A 350 8.28 16.35 0.34
C ASN A 350 7.50 17.66 0.11
N GLY A 351 6.27 17.59 -0.43
CA GLY A 351 5.50 18.77 -0.84
C GLY A 351 4.05 18.76 -0.33
N LEU A 352 3.57 19.93 0.08
CA LEU A 352 2.16 20.25 0.38
C LEU A 352 1.59 21.16 -0.72
N SER A 353 0.29 21.48 -0.64
CA SER A 353 -0.45 22.16 -1.73
C SER A 353 -0.25 21.42 -3.07
N TRP A 354 -0.28 20.09 -3.01
CA TRP A 354 0.05 19.21 -4.14
C TRP A 354 -0.90 18.00 -4.18
N GLN A 355 -0.45 16.88 -4.75
CA GLN A 355 -1.37 15.81 -5.16
C GLN A 355 -1.56 14.67 -4.15
N ALA A 356 -0.74 14.63 -3.11
CA ALA A 356 -0.65 13.47 -2.24
C ALA A 356 -1.75 13.47 -1.16
N ILE A 357 -2.29 12.29 -0.86
CA ILE A 357 -3.26 12.06 0.21
C ILE A 357 -2.86 10.85 1.07
N LEU A 358 -3.25 10.90 2.34
CA LEU A 358 -3.20 9.77 3.27
C LEU A 358 -4.60 9.17 3.42
N ILE A 359 -4.75 7.86 3.16
CA ILE A 359 -5.96 7.11 3.45
C ILE A 359 -5.73 6.20 4.66
N GLY A 360 -6.50 6.41 5.72
CA GLY A 360 -6.40 5.70 6.98
C GLY A 360 -6.61 6.63 8.18
N ASP A 361 -6.73 6.02 9.36
CA ASP A 361 -6.80 6.76 10.62
C ASP A 361 -5.45 7.41 10.93
N PRO A 362 -5.35 8.76 10.98
CA PRO A 362 -4.07 9.43 11.22
C PRO A 362 -3.47 9.14 12.60
N LEU A 363 -4.25 8.60 13.55
CA LEU A 363 -3.77 8.20 14.87
C LEU A 363 -3.28 6.74 14.93
N TYR A 364 -3.42 5.97 13.84
CA TYR A 364 -3.04 4.57 13.81
C TYR A 364 -1.54 4.38 14.11
N GLN A 365 -1.22 3.47 15.04
CA GLN A 365 0.14 3.07 15.37
C GLN A 365 0.37 1.56 15.12
N PRO A 366 0.91 1.16 13.96
CA PRO A 366 1.10 -0.26 13.61
C PRO A 366 1.99 -1.03 14.60
N PHE A 367 2.98 -0.35 15.17
CA PHE A 367 3.98 -0.96 16.06
C PHE A 367 3.70 -0.72 17.56
N LYS A 368 2.46 -0.31 17.92
CA LYS A 368 2.05 -0.09 19.31
C LYS A 368 2.21 -1.31 20.21
N VAL A 369 1.98 -2.51 19.65
CA VAL A 369 2.18 -3.79 20.35
C VAL A 369 3.50 -4.40 19.90
N PRO A 370 4.53 -4.42 20.77
CA PRO A 370 5.84 -4.96 20.41
C PRO A 370 5.77 -6.48 20.26
N VAL A 371 6.69 -7.04 19.48
CA VAL A 371 6.72 -8.46 19.11
C VAL A 371 6.77 -9.39 20.33
N GLU A 372 7.43 -8.99 21.42
CA GLU A 372 7.50 -9.77 22.66
C GLU A 372 6.13 -9.92 23.31
N LYS A 373 5.29 -8.88 23.22
CA LYS A 373 3.91 -8.93 23.70
C LYS A 373 3.04 -9.78 22.78
N GLN A 374 3.19 -9.63 21.46
CA GLN A 374 2.52 -10.49 20.48
C GLN A 374 2.84 -11.97 20.72
N TRP A 375 4.11 -12.29 20.97
CA TRP A 375 4.58 -13.63 21.28
C TRP A 375 3.94 -14.21 22.54
N LYS A 376 3.85 -13.43 23.61
CA LYS A 376 3.20 -13.84 24.87
C LYS A 376 1.70 -14.13 24.69
N GLN A 377 1.01 -13.37 23.84
CA GLN A 377 -0.43 -13.52 23.60
C GLN A 377 -0.76 -14.34 22.34
N ARG A 378 0.22 -15.00 21.71
CA ARG A 378 0.05 -15.67 20.40
C ARG A 378 -1.06 -16.72 20.36
N GLU A 379 -1.42 -17.28 21.52
CA GLU A 379 -2.48 -18.28 21.65
C GLU A 379 -3.88 -17.67 21.54
N SER A 380 -4.05 -16.35 21.75
CA SER A 380 -5.30 -15.63 21.53
C SER A 380 -5.39 -14.95 20.16
N ILE A 381 -4.32 -15.01 19.36
CA ILE A 381 -4.29 -14.48 18.00
C ILE A 381 -4.99 -15.47 17.07
N SER A 382 -5.66 -14.98 16.02
CA SER A 382 -6.37 -15.85 15.09
C SER A 382 -5.42 -16.90 14.48
N PRO A 383 -5.90 -18.15 14.23
CA PRO A 383 -5.06 -19.20 13.64
C PRO A 383 -4.46 -18.82 12.28
N ALA A 384 -5.13 -17.95 11.52
CA ALA A 384 -4.62 -17.44 10.26
C ALA A 384 -3.40 -16.52 10.40
N LEU A 385 -3.20 -15.87 11.55
CA LEU A 385 -2.11 -14.89 11.77
C LEU A 385 -1.06 -15.37 12.78
N ALA A 386 -1.43 -16.23 13.73
CA ALA A 386 -0.53 -16.74 14.76
C ALA A 386 0.80 -17.33 14.22
N PRO A 387 0.82 -18.04 13.07
CA PRO A 387 2.08 -18.53 12.49
C PRO A 387 3.11 -17.43 12.22
N TYR A 388 2.67 -16.24 11.77
CA TYR A 388 3.60 -15.16 11.44
C TYR A 388 4.23 -14.52 12.68
N VAL A 389 3.59 -14.62 13.85
CA VAL A 389 4.22 -14.21 15.12
C VAL A 389 5.38 -15.16 15.47
N ALA A 390 5.20 -16.46 15.26
CA ALA A 390 6.26 -17.44 15.46
C ALA A 390 7.40 -17.26 14.45
N ILE A 391 7.07 -17.06 13.17
CA ILE A 391 8.06 -16.81 12.12
C ILE A 391 8.87 -15.54 12.43
N ARG A 392 8.21 -14.45 12.81
CA ARG A 392 8.88 -13.21 13.19
C ARG A 392 9.81 -13.40 14.40
N GLN A 393 9.38 -14.13 15.42
CA GLN A 393 10.22 -14.47 16.57
C GLN A 393 11.43 -15.31 16.18
N MET A 394 11.26 -16.27 15.26
CA MET A 394 12.36 -17.06 14.71
C MET A 394 13.39 -16.18 14.01
N HIS A 395 12.95 -15.29 13.12
CA HIS A 395 13.84 -14.38 12.38
C HIS A 395 14.63 -13.46 13.32
N LEU A 396 14.01 -12.91 14.37
CA LEU A 396 14.69 -12.08 15.36
C LEU A 396 15.75 -12.88 16.15
N LEU A 397 15.46 -14.14 16.49
CA LEU A 397 16.44 -15.02 17.12
C LEU A 397 17.60 -15.36 16.18
N GLU A 398 17.33 -15.61 14.90
CA GLU A 398 18.37 -15.83 13.89
C GLU A 398 19.26 -14.59 13.71
N ALA A 399 18.67 -13.39 13.65
CA ALA A 399 19.41 -12.13 13.60
C ALA A 399 20.28 -11.90 14.84
N ALA A 400 19.84 -12.38 16.00
CA ALA A 400 20.62 -12.38 17.24
C ALA A 400 21.66 -13.52 17.35
N GLY A 401 21.83 -14.34 16.30
CA GLY A 401 22.75 -15.47 16.29
C GLY A 401 22.27 -16.70 17.09
N LYS A 402 21.00 -16.74 17.51
CA LYS A 402 20.38 -17.78 18.34
C LYS A 402 19.56 -18.76 17.51
N ARG A 403 20.16 -19.30 16.46
CA ARG A 403 19.48 -20.14 15.48
C ARG A 403 18.87 -21.42 16.07
N ASP A 404 19.56 -22.08 16.99
CA ASP A 404 19.05 -23.30 17.61
C ASP A 404 17.80 -23.01 18.45
N GLU A 405 17.75 -21.87 19.14
CA GLU A 405 16.55 -21.40 19.83
C GLU A 405 15.41 -21.11 18.84
N ALA A 406 15.72 -20.49 17.69
CA ALA A 406 14.73 -20.24 16.63
C ALA A 406 14.09 -21.55 16.13
N LEU A 407 14.92 -22.54 15.78
CA LEU A 407 14.45 -23.85 15.33
C LEU A 407 13.67 -24.61 16.42
N ALA A 408 14.11 -24.53 17.67
CA ALA A 408 13.41 -25.17 18.80
C ALA A 408 12.02 -24.57 19.03
N ILE A 409 11.88 -23.24 18.93
CA ILE A 409 10.59 -22.55 19.02
C ILE A 409 9.70 -22.94 17.85
N GLY A 410 10.20 -22.89 16.61
CA GLY A 410 9.44 -23.30 15.43
C GLY A 410 8.92 -24.74 15.57
N GLN A 411 9.77 -25.68 16.01
CA GLN A 411 9.37 -27.07 16.22
C GLN A 411 8.34 -27.24 17.34
N LYS A 412 8.42 -26.42 18.40
CA LYS A 412 7.42 -26.41 19.47
C LYS A 412 6.06 -25.93 18.93
N GLU A 413 6.05 -24.84 18.16
CA GLU A 413 4.81 -24.28 17.61
C GLU A 413 4.21 -25.18 16.53
N LEU A 414 5.00 -25.82 15.66
CA LEU A 414 4.49 -26.83 14.72
C LEU A 414 3.86 -28.03 15.41
N ARG A 415 4.40 -28.48 16.55
CA ARG A 415 3.79 -29.58 17.34
C ARG A 415 2.48 -29.17 17.98
N ARG A 416 2.30 -27.89 18.28
CA ARG A 416 1.08 -27.34 18.86
C ARG A 416 0.00 -27.12 17.81
N ASP A 417 0.36 -26.45 16.72
CA ASP A 417 -0.55 -26.04 15.66
C ASP A 417 0.19 -26.03 14.30
N PRO A 418 0.17 -27.16 13.56
CA PRO A 418 0.83 -27.26 12.26
C PRO A 418 0.21 -26.27 11.27
N SER A 419 1.04 -25.38 10.73
CA SER A 419 0.59 -24.40 9.73
C SER A 419 1.58 -24.33 8.58
N VAL A 420 1.05 -24.26 7.34
CA VAL A 420 1.88 -24.27 6.13
C VAL A 420 2.89 -23.11 6.13
N PRO A 421 2.55 -21.85 6.47
CA PRO A 421 3.54 -20.77 6.54
C PRO A 421 4.73 -21.08 7.46
N LEU A 422 4.48 -21.66 8.64
CA LEU A 422 5.54 -21.99 9.60
C LEU A 422 6.39 -23.18 9.12
N VAL A 423 5.77 -24.17 8.46
CA VAL A 423 6.50 -25.28 7.80
C VAL A 423 7.48 -24.73 6.77
N LEU A 424 7.03 -23.81 5.91
CA LEU A 424 7.86 -23.19 4.88
C LEU A 424 9.00 -22.38 5.49
N ALA A 425 8.71 -21.56 6.50
CA ALA A 425 9.72 -20.77 7.21
C ALA A 425 10.78 -21.65 7.88
N MET A 426 10.37 -22.70 8.61
CA MET A 426 11.30 -23.65 9.22
C MET A 426 12.18 -24.36 8.20
N ALA A 427 11.59 -24.82 7.08
CA ALA A 427 12.35 -25.47 6.02
C ALA A 427 13.36 -24.50 5.39
N ARG A 428 12.98 -23.23 5.16
CA ARG A 428 13.87 -22.20 4.64
C ARG A 428 15.01 -21.87 5.61
N THR A 429 14.72 -21.75 6.90
CA THR A 429 15.75 -21.65 7.94
C THR A 429 16.70 -22.83 7.80
N GLN A 430 16.22 -24.08 7.84
CA GLN A 430 17.06 -25.29 7.77
C GLN A 430 17.91 -25.40 6.49
N LEU A 431 17.40 -24.98 5.32
CA LEU A 431 18.11 -24.98 4.05
C LEU A 431 19.28 -23.99 4.01
N ASN A 432 19.20 -22.91 4.79
CA ASN A 432 20.20 -21.84 4.83
C ASN A 432 20.99 -21.89 6.15
N PRO A 433 22.00 -22.79 6.29
CA PRO A 433 22.85 -22.82 7.47
C PRO A 433 23.67 -21.52 7.59
N PRO A 434 24.01 -21.10 8.82
CA PRO A 434 24.80 -19.88 9.04
C PRO A 434 26.16 -19.99 8.36
N LYS A 435 26.64 -18.90 7.76
CA LYS A 435 28.00 -18.84 7.21
C LYS A 435 29.02 -18.95 8.34
N PRO A 436 30.08 -19.78 8.20
CA PRO A 436 31.13 -19.85 9.20
C PRO A 436 31.83 -18.48 9.33
N LYS A 437 32.22 -18.09 10.55
CA LYS A 437 32.89 -16.80 10.83
C LYS A 437 34.21 -16.60 10.07
N SER A 438 34.78 -17.65 9.49
CA SER A 438 36.10 -17.67 8.86
C SER A 438 36.12 -18.16 7.40
N ALA A 439 34.98 -18.43 6.76
CA ALA A 439 34.96 -18.90 5.37
C ALA A 439 33.78 -18.31 4.58
N GLU A 440 34.03 -18.00 3.30
CA GLU A 440 33.00 -17.51 2.37
C GLU A 440 31.98 -18.59 1.98
N THR A 441 32.35 -19.87 2.11
CA THR A 441 31.52 -21.03 1.76
C THR A 441 31.01 -21.79 3.00
N PRO A 442 29.72 -22.19 3.02
CA PRO A 442 29.16 -23.03 4.09
C PRO A 442 29.79 -24.42 4.16
N ASP A 443 29.85 -25.02 5.35
CA ASP A 443 30.24 -26.42 5.55
C ASP A 443 29.28 -27.37 4.79
N ALA A 444 29.81 -28.17 3.87
CA ALA A 444 29.04 -29.10 3.06
C ALA A 444 28.24 -30.12 3.90
N ALA A 445 28.78 -30.55 5.06
CA ALA A 445 28.08 -31.45 5.96
C ALA A 445 26.87 -30.77 6.61
N ALA A 446 27.02 -29.51 7.01
CA ALA A 446 25.93 -28.70 7.57
C ALA A 446 24.84 -28.43 6.51
N VAL A 447 25.22 -28.14 5.27
CA VAL A 447 24.27 -27.99 4.15
C VAL A 447 23.49 -29.28 3.91
N ALA A 448 24.18 -30.44 3.85
CA ALA A 448 23.51 -31.73 3.66
C ALA A 448 22.58 -32.09 4.82
N ALA A 449 22.96 -31.80 6.07
CA ALA A 449 22.11 -31.99 7.24
C ALA A 449 20.88 -31.08 7.21
N GLY A 450 21.06 -29.81 6.82
CA GLY A 450 20.00 -28.82 6.62
C GLY A 450 18.97 -29.27 5.59
N LYS A 451 19.41 -29.72 4.42
CA LYS A 451 18.53 -30.30 3.38
C LYS A 451 17.71 -31.49 3.89
N LYS A 452 18.36 -32.45 4.57
CA LYS A 452 17.65 -33.60 5.17
C LYS A 452 16.62 -33.17 6.21
N ALA A 453 16.92 -32.15 7.02
CA ALA A 453 15.98 -31.61 7.99
C ALA A 453 14.79 -30.94 7.29
N ALA A 454 15.05 -30.12 6.28
CA ALA A 454 14.04 -29.43 5.48
C ALA A 454 13.10 -30.42 4.79
N ALA A 455 13.63 -31.47 4.15
CA ALA A 455 12.81 -32.52 3.53
C ALA A 455 11.86 -33.19 4.54
N ARG A 456 12.33 -33.50 5.76
CA ARG A 456 11.49 -34.06 6.84
C ARG A 456 10.43 -33.07 7.33
N THR A 457 10.77 -31.78 7.42
CA THR A 457 9.79 -30.76 7.82
C THR A 457 8.72 -30.57 6.74
N LEU A 458 9.12 -30.56 5.47
CA LEU A 458 8.22 -30.37 4.32
C LEU A 458 7.37 -31.59 4.01
N SER A 459 7.77 -32.80 4.40
CA SER A 459 6.98 -34.02 4.14
C SER A 459 5.60 -33.99 4.78
N VAL A 460 5.35 -33.12 5.76
CA VAL A 460 3.99 -32.90 6.30
C VAL A 460 3.02 -32.39 5.22
N LEU A 461 3.50 -31.65 4.22
CA LEU A 461 2.66 -31.10 3.14
C LEU A 461 2.06 -32.22 2.27
N THR A 462 2.72 -33.37 2.16
CA THR A 462 2.20 -34.51 1.40
C THR A 462 1.09 -35.26 2.15
N LEU A 463 0.93 -35.02 3.45
CA LEU A 463 -0.11 -35.64 4.29
C LEU A 463 -1.47 -34.93 4.20
N PHE A 464 -1.54 -33.73 3.63
CA PHE A 464 -2.80 -33.00 3.49
C PHE A 464 -3.70 -33.69 2.47
N ASN A 465 -4.94 -34.04 2.83
CA ASN A 465 -5.89 -34.71 1.94
C ASN A 465 -6.52 -33.77 0.90
N SER A 466 -6.59 -32.47 1.18
CA SER A 466 -7.00 -31.41 0.23
C SER A 466 -6.06 -30.20 0.33
N ILE A 467 -5.98 -29.42 -0.75
CA ILE A 467 -5.31 -28.11 -0.78
C ILE A 467 -6.41 -27.09 -1.01
N ARG A 468 -6.55 -26.11 -0.11
CA ARG A 468 -7.53 -25.03 -0.28
C ARG A 468 -7.04 -24.06 -1.35
N THR A 469 -7.95 -23.43 -2.06
CA THR A 469 -7.61 -22.48 -3.13
C THR A 469 -6.70 -21.35 -2.63
N GLU A 470 -6.92 -20.86 -1.41
CA GLU A 470 -6.08 -19.82 -0.79
C GLU A 470 -4.66 -20.29 -0.43
N ASP A 471 -4.43 -21.60 -0.28
CA ASP A 471 -3.13 -22.17 0.10
C ASP A 471 -2.32 -22.66 -1.11
N VAL A 472 -2.90 -22.68 -2.32
CA VAL A 472 -2.25 -23.25 -3.52
C VAL A 472 -0.82 -22.76 -3.70
N LEU A 473 -0.58 -21.45 -3.54
CA LEU A 473 0.74 -20.86 -3.74
C LEU A 473 1.70 -21.14 -2.56
N LEU A 474 1.18 -21.43 -1.36
CA LEU A 474 1.98 -21.94 -0.25
C LEU A 474 2.49 -23.36 -0.54
N PHE A 475 1.61 -24.23 -1.03
CA PHE A 475 2.00 -25.59 -1.41
C PHE A 475 2.93 -25.60 -2.62
N ALA A 476 2.74 -24.70 -3.59
CA ALA A 476 3.66 -24.54 -4.71
C ALA A 476 5.05 -24.14 -4.22
N GLU A 477 5.16 -23.20 -3.28
CA GLU A 477 6.44 -22.86 -2.66
C GLU A 477 7.05 -24.05 -1.91
N GLY A 478 6.23 -24.83 -1.19
CA GLY A 478 6.67 -26.07 -0.54
C GLY A 478 7.23 -27.10 -1.52
N ALA A 479 6.65 -27.22 -2.72
CA ALA A 479 7.13 -28.10 -3.78
C ALA A 479 8.54 -27.69 -4.28
N ASP A 480 8.79 -26.39 -4.42
CA ASP A 480 10.13 -25.91 -4.79
C ASP A 480 11.13 -26.05 -3.64
N LEU A 481 10.73 -25.82 -2.39
CA LEU A 481 11.60 -26.08 -1.23
C LEU A 481 11.97 -27.57 -1.12
N LEU A 482 11.06 -28.50 -1.44
CA LEU A 482 11.37 -29.93 -1.51
C LEU A 482 12.43 -30.22 -2.57
N ARG A 483 12.34 -29.59 -3.75
CA ARG A 483 13.38 -29.66 -4.78
C ARG A 483 14.72 -29.13 -4.27
N GLN A 484 14.74 -27.98 -3.56
CA GLN A 484 15.96 -27.43 -2.97
C GLN A 484 16.56 -28.32 -1.87
N ALA A 485 15.72 -29.09 -1.18
CA ALA A 485 16.08 -30.08 -0.17
C ALA A 485 16.54 -31.44 -0.74
N ASP A 486 16.77 -31.53 -2.06
CA ASP A 486 17.10 -32.76 -2.81
C ASP A 486 15.99 -33.83 -2.79
N ASP A 487 14.74 -33.42 -2.55
CA ASP A 487 13.54 -34.27 -2.60
C ASP A 487 12.58 -33.84 -3.74
N ALA A 488 13.13 -33.73 -4.94
CA ALA A 488 12.37 -33.30 -6.11
C ALA A 488 11.20 -34.24 -6.45
N LYS A 489 11.25 -35.52 -6.06
CA LYS A 489 10.17 -36.49 -6.29
C LYS A 489 8.90 -36.13 -5.52
N ASN A 490 9.02 -35.85 -4.22
CA ASN A 490 7.87 -35.40 -3.44
C ASN A 490 7.41 -34.00 -3.87
N GLY A 491 8.35 -33.12 -4.27
CA GLY A 491 8.02 -31.84 -4.88
C GLY A 491 7.17 -32.00 -6.16
N LEU A 492 7.53 -32.96 -7.02
CA LEU A 492 6.79 -33.27 -8.25
C LEU A 492 5.36 -33.76 -7.95
N VAL A 493 5.19 -34.66 -6.98
CA VAL A 493 3.86 -35.14 -6.54
C VAL A 493 2.98 -33.97 -6.10
N LEU A 494 3.54 -33.03 -5.34
CA LEU A 494 2.79 -31.88 -4.83
C LEU A 494 2.35 -30.94 -5.96
N ILE A 495 3.25 -30.59 -6.87
CA ILE A 495 2.93 -29.67 -7.98
C ILE A 495 2.00 -30.32 -9.02
N GLN A 496 2.10 -31.64 -9.24
CA GLN A 496 1.14 -32.38 -10.08
C GLN A 496 -0.28 -32.30 -9.52
N ARG A 497 -0.42 -32.47 -8.20
CA ARG A 497 -1.71 -32.36 -7.53
C ARG A 497 -2.30 -30.95 -7.62
N ILE A 498 -1.47 -29.91 -7.51
CA ILE A 498 -1.90 -28.53 -7.70
C ILE A 498 -2.39 -28.32 -9.14
N LEU A 499 -1.61 -28.73 -10.14
CA LEU A 499 -1.93 -28.52 -11.57
C LEU A 499 -3.09 -29.39 -12.08
N ALA A 500 -3.49 -30.42 -11.33
CA ALA A 500 -4.69 -31.20 -11.58
C ALA A 500 -5.98 -30.41 -11.31
N ASP A 501 -5.91 -29.37 -10.45
CA ASP A 501 -7.04 -28.49 -10.17
C ASP A 501 -7.46 -27.70 -11.42
N GLN A 502 -8.77 -27.74 -11.71
CA GLN A 502 -9.38 -27.08 -12.86
C GLN A 502 -9.79 -25.63 -12.55
N GLU A 503 -9.84 -25.25 -11.27
CA GLU A 503 -10.25 -23.90 -10.83
C GLU A 503 -9.09 -22.87 -10.90
N LEU A 504 -7.89 -23.29 -11.31
CA LEU A 504 -6.76 -22.37 -11.46
C LEU A 504 -7.02 -21.35 -12.57
N SER A 505 -6.92 -20.06 -12.23
CA SER A 505 -6.96 -19.01 -13.23
C SER A 505 -5.85 -19.20 -14.27
N LYS A 506 -6.12 -18.84 -15.54
CA LYS A 506 -5.14 -18.98 -16.63
C LYS A 506 -3.76 -18.37 -16.30
N PRO A 507 -3.64 -17.15 -15.73
CA PRO A 507 -2.34 -16.59 -15.37
C PRO A 507 -1.61 -17.39 -14.29
N MET A 508 -2.32 -17.88 -13.27
CA MET A 508 -1.74 -18.69 -12.22
C MET A 508 -1.27 -20.05 -12.76
N ARG A 509 -2.09 -20.69 -13.62
CA ARG A 509 -1.74 -21.96 -14.28
C ARG A 509 -0.47 -21.83 -15.12
N ILE A 510 -0.35 -20.77 -15.92
CA ILE A 510 0.87 -20.49 -16.71
C ILE A 510 2.11 -20.40 -15.80
N GLY A 511 2.02 -19.66 -14.69
CA GLY A 511 3.14 -19.52 -13.75
C GLY A 511 3.52 -20.85 -13.09
N LEU A 512 2.53 -21.61 -12.62
CA LEU A 512 2.74 -22.91 -11.96
C LEU A 512 3.27 -23.98 -12.93
N LEU A 513 2.90 -23.95 -14.22
CA LEU A 513 3.46 -24.85 -15.24
C LEU A 513 4.98 -24.64 -15.39
N LYS A 514 5.45 -23.38 -15.45
CA LYS A 514 6.89 -23.07 -15.52
C LYS A 514 7.64 -23.61 -14.30
N GLN A 515 7.09 -23.39 -13.12
CA GLN A 515 7.65 -23.93 -11.87
C GLN A 515 7.66 -25.46 -11.87
N GLY A 516 6.55 -26.08 -12.29
CA GLY A 516 6.41 -27.53 -12.41
C GLY A 516 7.45 -28.14 -13.34
N GLN A 517 7.72 -27.53 -14.50
CA GLN A 517 8.76 -27.99 -15.44
C GLN A 517 10.15 -28.04 -14.78
N VAL A 518 10.50 -27.03 -13.97
CA VAL A 518 11.78 -27.00 -13.23
C VAL A 518 11.86 -28.15 -12.22
N ILE A 519 10.77 -28.39 -11.47
CA ILE A 519 10.69 -29.47 -10.48
C ILE A 519 10.72 -30.85 -11.15
N ALA A 520 9.95 -31.05 -12.22
CA ALA A 520 9.90 -32.31 -12.97
C ALA A 520 11.26 -32.66 -13.58
N ARG A 521 11.99 -31.68 -14.11
CA ARG A 521 13.35 -31.87 -14.61
C ARG A 521 14.30 -32.32 -13.49
N ALA A 522 14.22 -31.72 -12.31
CA ALA A 522 15.01 -32.12 -11.14
C ALA A 522 14.64 -33.52 -10.63
N ALA A 523 13.38 -33.94 -10.80
CA ALA A 523 12.90 -35.29 -10.51
C ALA A 523 13.19 -36.32 -11.63
N MET A 524 13.83 -35.90 -12.73
CA MET A 524 14.13 -36.72 -13.91
C MET A 524 12.87 -37.25 -14.65
N ASP A 525 11.72 -36.58 -14.53
CA ASP A 525 10.48 -36.91 -15.23
C ASP A 525 10.32 -36.06 -16.52
N PHE A 526 11.08 -36.42 -17.55
CA PHE A 526 11.06 -35.70 -18.83
C PHE A 526 9.73 -35.84 -19.60
N ARG A 527 8.93 -36.87 -19.28
CA ARG A 527 7.60 -37.05 -19.87
C ARG A 527 6.65 -35.96 -19.37
N GLN A 528 6.66 -35.71 -18.07
CA GLN A 528 5.85 -34.65 -17.48
C GLN A 528 6.31 -33.26 -17.95
N VAL A 529 7.62 -33.03 -18.08
CA VAL A 529 8.18 -31.79 -18.66
C VAL A 529 7.59 -31.53 -20.05
N ALA A 530 7.66 -32.51 -20.96
CA ALA A 530 7.15 -32.35 -22.32
C ALA A 530 5.63 -32.08 -22.35
N SER A 531 4.87 -32.72 -21.46
CA SER A 531 3.42 -32.50 -21.31
C SER A 531 3.11 -31.06 -20.91
N TRP A 532 3.76 -30.55 -19.86
CA TRP A 532 3.54 -29.19 -19.38
C TRP A 532 4.12 -28.13 -20.32
N ASP A 533 5.18 -28.43 -21.06
CA ASP A 533 5.70 -27.56 -22.13
C ASP A 533 4.69 -27.40 -23.29
N ALA A 534 3.96 -28.46 -23.65
CA ALA A 534 2.91 -28.39 -24.65
C ALA A 534 1.74 -27.53 -24.16
N GLU A 535 1.25 -27.80 -22.95
CA GLU A 535 0.14 -27.04 -22.34
C GLU A 535 0.49 -25.56 -22.14
N HIS A 536 1.70 -25.26 -21.66
CA HIS A 536 2.15 -23.87 -21.52
C HIS A 536 2.17 -23.15 -22.88
N ARG A 537 2.67 -23.79 -23.95
CA ARG A 537 2.67 -23.21 -25.31
C ARG A 537 1.25 -22.96 -25.82
N GLU A 538 0.32 -23.88 -25.56
CA GLU A 538 -1.09 -23.70 -25.92
C GLU A 538 -1.71 -22.51 -25.18
N LEU A 539 -1.52 -22.42 -23.87
CA LEU A 539 -2.08 -21.35 -23.05
C LEU A 539 -1.48 -19.97 -23.36
N THR A 540 -0.24 -19.92 -23.85
CA THR A 540 0.48 -18.69 -24.20
C THR A 540 0.41 -18.34 -25.68
N ALA A 541 -0.25 -19.15 -26.51
CA ALA A 541 -0.43 -18.88 -27.93
C ALA A 541 -1.20 -17.56 -28.16
N PRO A 542 -0.79 -16.73 -29.13
CA PRO A 542 -1.52 -15.52 -29.48
C PRO A 542 -2.93 -15.86 -29.98
N PRO A 543 -3.92 -14.98 -29.77
CA PRO A 543 -5.26 -15.18 -30.31
C PRO A 543 -5.22 -15.27 -31.85
N PRO A 544 -6.11 -16.05 -32.48
CA PRO A 544 -6.19 -16.13 -33.93
C PRO A 544 -6.45 -14.74 -34.53
N PRO A 545 -5.93 -14.44 -35.73
CA PRO A 545 -6.16 -13.16 -36.38
C PRO A 545 -7.67 -12.94 -36.59
N PRO A 546 -8.16 -11.69 -36.50
CA PRO A 546 -9.56 -11.39 -36.76
C PRO A 546 -9.93 -11.83 -38.20
N PRO A 547 -11.19 -12.24 -38.44
CA PRO A 547 -11.64 -12.59 -39.78
C PRO A 547 -11.41 -11.40 -40.73
N ALA A 548 -10.91 -11.69 -41.93
CA ALA A 548 -10.66 -10.66 -42.93
C ALA A 548 -11.94 -9.85 -43.19
N PRO A 549 -11.85 -8.51 -43.30
CA PRO A 549 -13.02 -7.70 -43.66
C PRO A 549 -13.57 -8.18 -45.01
N PRO A 550 -14.92 -8.17 -45.19
CA PRO A 550 -15.52 -8.55 -46.47
C PRO A 550 -14.91 -7.71 -47.59
N ALA A 551 -14.57 -8.36 -48.70
CA ALA A 551 -13.98 -7.70 -49.85
C ALA A 551 -14.86 -6.50 -50.26
N PRO A 552 -14.27 -5.33 -50.54
CA PRO A 552 -15.04 -4.19 -51.02
C PRO A 552 -15.77 -4.59 -52.31
N PRO A 553 -17.02 -4.13 -52.54
CA PRO A 553 -17.76 -4.43 -53.76
C PRO A 553 -16.92 -4.01 -54.97
N GLN A 554 -16.79 -4.90 -55.95
CA GLN A 554 -16.06 -4.60 -57.19
C GLN A 554 -16.63 -3.33 -57.82
N PRO A 555 -15.78 -2.38 -58.24
CA PRO A 555 -16.24 -1.20 -58.97
C PRO A 555 -16.91 -1.65 -60.27
N ALA A 556 -18.12 -1.13 -60.52
CA ALA A 556 -18.83 -1.38 -61.77
C ALA A 556 -17.97 -0.97 -62.97
N SER A 557 -17.91 -1.84 -63.98
CA SER A 557 -17.16 -1.62 -65.21
C SER A 557 -17.48 -0.23 -65.82
N PRO A 558 -16.46 0.55 -66.24
CA PRO A 558 -16.70 1.84 -66.86
C PRO A 558 -17.43 1.67 -68.20
N ALA A 559 -18.49 2.45 -68.39
CA ALA A 559 -19.20 2.54 -69.67
C ALA A 559 -18.24 3.05 -70.78
N PRO A 560 -18.31 2.53 -72.01
CA PRO A 560 -17.42 2.96 -73.09
C PRO A 560 -17.67 4.42 -73.46
N ALA A 561 -16.59 5.20 -73.49
CA ALA A 561 -16.59 6.60 -73.87
C ALA A 561 -16.94 6.78 -75.37
N ALA A 562 -17.88 7.67 -75.65
CA ALA A 562 -18.27 8.07 -77.00
C ALA A 562 -17.12 8.82 -77.69
N THR A 563 -16.77 8.36 -78.89
CA THR A 563 -15.85 9.02 -79.82
C THR A 563 -16.50 10.24 -80.46
N ALA A 564 -15.79 11.38 -80.44
CA ALA A 564 -16.07 12.55 -81.28
C ALA A 564 -14.76 12.98 -82.00
N PRO A 565 -14.84 13.60 -83.19
CA PRO A 565 -13.90 13.36 -84.28
C PRO A 565 -12.68 14.29 -84.33
N LYS A 566 -11.67 13.81 -85.08
CA LYS A 566 -10.34 14.40 -85.36
C LYS A 566 -10.38 15.79 -86.00
N GLN A 567 -9.40 16.61 -85.65
CA GLN A 567 -8.55 17.35 -86.60
C GLN A 567 -7.09 17.15 -86.23
#